data_AF-A0A6A8LS66-F1
#
_entry.id   AF-A0A6A8LS66-F1
#
_cell.length_a   1.000
_cell.length_b   1.000
_cell.length_c   1.000
_cell.angle_alpha   90.00
_cell.angle_beta   90.00
_cell.angle_gamma   90.00
#
_symmetry.space_group_name_H-M   'P 1'
#
loop_
_entity.id
_entity.type
_entity.pdbx_description
1 polymer ?
#
loop_
_entity_poly.entity_id
_entity_poly.type
_entity_poly.pdbx_seq_one_letter_code
_entity_poly.pdbx_strand_id
1 'polypeptide(L)' 'MIRARFLYRDKLISGFEMRGHADSGEYGQDIVCSAVSVLAINIVNSLEKLANANL' A
#
# COMPACT_ATOMS: atom_id res chain seq x y z
N MET A 1 -5.86 -4.58 -12.64
CA MET A 1 -5.49 -3.15 -12.57
C MET A 1 -5.40 -2.74 -11.11
N ILE A 2 -4.28 -2.14 -10.72
CA ILE A 2 -4.04 -1.69 -9.34
C ILE A 2 -4.87 -0.43 -9.05
N ARG A 3 -5.55 -0.40 -7.91
CA ARG A 3 -6.24 0.78 -7.40
C ARG A 3 -5.87 1.01 -5.95
N ALA A 4 -5.41 2.22 -5.64
CA ALA A 4 -5.18 2.69 -4.28
C ALA A 4 -6.18 3.81 -3.95
N ARG A 5 -6.86 3.71 -2.81
CA ARG A 5 -7.74 4.74 -2.27
C ARG A 5 -7.16 5.23 -0.95
N PHE A 6 -6.88 6.52 -0.85
CA PHE A 6 -6.45 7.15 0.40
C PHE A 6 -7.66 7.66 1.18
N LEU A 7 -7.64 7.43 2.48
CA LEU A 7 -8.64 7.92 3.43
C LEU A 7 -8.09 9.16 4.12
N TYR A 8 -8.95 10.15 4.32
CA TYR A 8 -8.58 11.41 4.96
C TYR A 8 -9.47 11.69 6.17
N ARG A 9 -8.88 12.21 7.25
CA ARG A 9 -9.57 12.80 8.40
C ARG A 9 -8.90 14.14 8.69
N ASP A 10 -9.67 15.22 8.77
CA ASP A 10 -9.16 16.57 9.04
C ASP A 10 -8.02 17.00 8.10
N LYS A 11 -8.12 16.64 6.81
CA LYS A 11 -7.11 16.85 5.75
C LYS A 11 -5.80 16.07 5.93
N LEU A 12 -5.69 15.21 6.94
CA LEU A 12 -4.59 14.27 7.15
C LEU A 12 -4.94 12.90 6.59
N ILE A 13 -3.93 12.18 6.07
CA ILE A 13 -4.10 10.79 5.64
C ILE A 13 -4.32 9.94 6.88
N SER A 14 -5.45 9.24 6.94
CA SER A 14 -5.82 8.35 8.05
C SER A 14 -5.72 6.87 7.70
N GLY A 15 -5.50 6.53 6.42
CA GLY A 15 -5.30 5.17 5.96
C GLY A 15 -5.33 5.05 4.44
N PHE A 16 -5.18 3.82 3.95
CA PHE A 16 -5.30 3.51 2.52
C PHE A 16 -5.92 2.13 2.32
N GLU A 17 -6.54 1.93 1.17
CA GLU A 17 -7.04 0.64 0.69
C GLU A 17 -6.42 0.36 -0.68
N MET A 18 -5.81 -0.82 -0.86
CA MET A 18 -5.19 -1.22 -2.12
C MET A 18 -5.82 -2.52 -2.65
N ARG A 19 -6.20 -2.53 -3.93
CA ARG A 19 -6.74 -3.72 -4.62
C ARG A 19 -6.03 -3.96 -5.94
N GLY A 20 -6.03 -5.21 -6.40
CA GLY A 20 -5.50 -5.60 -7.70
C GLY A 20 -3.97 -5.55 -7.82
N HIS A 21 -3.27 -5.69 -6.69
CA HIS A 21 -1.80 -5.79 -6.59
C HIS A 21 -1.29 -7.24 -6.51
N ALA A 22 -2.19 -8.20 -6.62
CA ALA A 22 -1.94 -9.64 -6.63
C ALA A 22 -2.49 -10.25 -7.92
N ASP A 23 -2.13 -11.51 -8.18
CA ASP A 23 -2.30 -12.26 -9.44
C ASP A 23 -1.36 -11.82 -10.58
N SER A 24 -0.96 -12.79 -11.41
CA SER A 24 -0.17 -12.54 -12.62
C SER A 24 -1.04 -11.88 -13.69
N GLY A 25 -0.56 -10.75 -14.21
CA GLY A 25 -1.23 -10.04 -15.30
C GLY A 25 -0.48 -10.18 -16.62
N GLU A 26 -0.71 -9.22 -17.52
CA GLU A 26 0.08 -9.10 -18.75
C GLU A 26 1.58 -8.95 -18.44
N TYR A 27 2.43 -9.22 -19.44
CA TYR A 27 3.88 -9.13 -19.30
C TYR A 27 4.30 -7.79 -18.65
N GLY A 28 5.06 -7.89 -17.56
CA GLY A 28 5.53 -6.74 -16.78
C GLY A 28 4.60 -6.27 -15.66
N GLN A 29 3.36 -6.74 -15.59
CA GLN A 29 2.43 -6.41 -14.49
C GLN A 29 3.01 -6.78 -13.12
N ASP A 30 3.74 -7.90 -13.05
CA ASP A 30 4.34 -8.39 -11.81
C ASP A 30 5.39 -7.43 -11.22
N ILE A 31 6.07 -6.65 -12.07
CA ILE A 31 7.01 -5.60 -11.62
C ILE A 31 6.25 -4.47 -10.95
N VAL A 32 5.11 -4.06 -11.51
CA VAL A 32 4.25 -3.02 -10.93
C VAL A 32 3.62 -3.52 -9.62
N CYS A 33 3.12 -4.75 -9.61
CA CYS A 33 2.59 -5.41 -8.41
C CYS A 33 3.63 -5.46 -7.28
N SER A 34 4.87 -5.84 -7.62
CA SER A 34 5.99 -5.87 -6.66
C SER A 34 6.27 -4.48 -6.09
N ALA A 35 6.32 -3.45 -6.94
CA ALA A 35 6.59 -2.07 -6.51
C ALA A 35 5.54 -1.55 -5.52
N VAL A 36 4.24 -1.72 -5.82
CA VAL A 36 3.17 -1.23 -4.93
C VAL A 36 3.08 -2.07 -3.65
N SER A 37 3.38 -3.37 -3.72
CA SER A 37 3.38 -4.26 -2.55
C SER A 37 4.48 -3.88 -1.57
N VAL A 38 5.70 -3.62 -2.05
CA VAL A 38 6.81 -3.16 -1.21
C VAL A 38 6.46 -1.86 -0.49
N LEU A 39 5.84 -0.89 -1.19
CA LEU A 39 5.44 0.37 -0.57
C LEU A 39 4.37 0.17 0.51
N ALA A 40 3.33 -0.62 0.23
CA ALA A 40 2.26 -0.90 1.18
C ALA A 40 2.77 -1.60 2.44
N ILE A 41 3.58 -2.66 2.27
CA ILE A 41 4.18 -3.41 3.38
C ILE A 41 5.16 -2.54 4.17
N ASN A 42 5.99 -1.74 3.47
CA ASN A 42 6.96 -0.88 4.14
C ASN A 42 6.29 0.19 5.01
N ILE A 43 5.15 0.75 4.58
CA ILE A 43 4.40 1.72 5.38
C ILE A 43 3.93 1.06 6.69
N VAL A 44 3.30 -0.12 6.62
CA VAL A 44 2.83 -0.85 7.82
C VAL A 44 3.99 -1.16 8.76
N ASN A 45 5.05 -1.78 8.23
CA ASN A 45 6.23 -2.12 9.03
C ASN A 45 6.91 -0.90 9.66
N SER A 46 6.98 0.22 8.94
CA SER A 46 7.61 1.45 9.44
C SER A 46 6.76 2.11 10.51
N LEU A 47 5.44 2.09 10.37
CA LEU A 47 4.52 2.61 11.40
C LEU A 47 4.67 1.83 12.71
N GLU A 48 4.71 0.49 12.63
CA GLU A 48 4.90 -0.35 13.81
C GLU A 48 6.29 -0.16 14.45
N LYS A 49 7.35 -0.23 13.64
CA LYS A 49 8.74 -0.31 14.16
C LYS A 49 9.41 1.01 14.42
N LEU A 50 9.04 2.06 13.68
CA LEU A 50 9.76 3.34 13.68
C LEU A 50 8.91 4.47 14.26
N ALA A 51 7.58 4.36 14.16
CA ALA A 51 6.65 5.39 14.64
C ALA A 51 5.86 4.98 15.90
N ASN A 52 6.08 3.78 16.43
CA ASN A 52 5.35 3.22 17.58
C ASN A 52 3.82 3.33 17.43
N ALA A 53 3.32 3.21 16.20
CA ALA A 53 1.89 3.17 15.95
C ALA A 53 1.35 1.82 16.42
N ASN A 54 0.32 1.84 17.25
CA ASN A 54 -0.49 0.64 17.55
C ASN A 54 -1.51 0.50 16.41
N LEU A 55 -1.19 -0.34 15.42
CA LEU A 55 -2.06 -0.67 14.29
C LEU A 55 -3.04 -1.80 14.62
#